data_AF-A0A838WGJ4-F1
#
_entry.id   AF-A0A838WGJ4-F1
#
_cell.length_a   1.000
_cell.length_b   1.000
_cell.length_c   1.000
_cell.angle_alpha   90.00
_cell.angle_beta   90.00
_cell.angle_gamma   90.00
#
_symmetry.space_group_name_H-M   'P 1'
#
loop_
_entity.id
_entity.type
_entity.pdbx_description
1 polymer ?
#
loop_
_entity_poly.entity_id
_entity_poly.type
_entity_poly.pdbx_seq_one_letter_code
_entity_poly.pdbx_strand_id
1 'polypeptide(L)'
;MGFRDARAKLLDCLRSGNFGHWPWDDLFLKNWLAAGRISESQVIRLLLRCDGSQYGIGTQISPAGAQVHEFFPRDGEVEWYIKAYLDEEGGPAVIEAVFMSIHPSGV
;
A
#
# COMPACT_ATOMS: atom_id res chain seq x y z
N MET A 1 -11.68 4.64 6.30
CA MET A 1 -12.32 4.09 5.06
C MET A 1 -12.35 2.55 5.04
N GLY A 2 -13.20 1.91 4.21
CA GLY A 2 -13.29 0.42 4.14
C GLY A 2 -12.40 -0.22 3.06
N PHE A 3 -12.35 -1.56 2.99
CA PHE A 3 -11.54 -2.30 1.99
C PHE A 3 -11.74 -1.80 0.55
N ARG A 4 -12.99 -1.65 0.11
CA ARG A 4 -13.32 -1.25 -1.27
C ARG A 4 -12.77 0.13 -1.58
N ASP A 5 -12.97 1.08 -0.68
CA ASP A 5 -12.53 2.47 -0.84
C ASP A 5 -11.00 2.54 -0.83
N ALA A 6 -10.36 1.86 0.13
CA ALA A 6 -8.91 1.82 0.25
C ALA A 6 -8.26 1.22 -1.01
N ARG A 7 -8.79 0.08 -1.49
CA ARG A 7 -8.30 -0.55 -2.73
C ARG A 7 -8.48 0.36 -3.94
N ALA A 8 -9.66 0.98 -4.09
CA ALA A 8 -9.94 1.88 -5.21
C ALA A 8 -8.97 3.06 -5.20
N LYS A 9 -8.81 3.73 -4.06
CA LYS A 9 -7.91 4.88 -3.91
C LYS A 9 -6.45 4.51 -4.20
N LEU A 10 -5.97 3.37 -3.69
CA LEU A 10 -4.61 2.90 -4.00
C LEU A 10 -4.41 2.62 -5.49
N LEU A 11 -5.39 2.03 -6.17
CA LEU A 11 -5.33 1.79 -7.61
C LEU A 11 -5.27 3.09 -8.40
N ASP A 12 -6.05 4.09 -8.01
CA ASP A 12 -6.08 5.39 -8.69
C ASP A 12 -4.79 6.18 -8.44
N CYS A 13 -4.23 6.12 -7.23
CA CYS A 13 -2.93 6.70 -6.90
C CYS A 13 -1.81 6.06 -7.73
N LEU A 14 -1.76 4.72 -7.82
CA LEU A 14 -0.76 4.01 -8.62
C LEU A 14 -0.87 4.32 -10.12
N ARG A 15 -2.09 4.52 -10.65
CA ARG A 15 -2.32 4.85 -12.07
C ARG A 15 -1.98 6.29 -12.41
N SER A 16 -2.25 7.22 -11.50
CA SER A 16 -1.99 8.66 -11.69
C SER A 16 -0.57 9.07 -11.30
N GLY A 17 0.16 8.21 -10.58
CA GLY A 17 1.45 8.55 -9.99
C GLY A 17 1.33 9.40 -8.71
N ASN A 18 0.12 9.61 -8.18
CA ASN A 18 -0.11 10.38 -6.95
C ASN A 18 0.12 9.51 -5.69
N PHE A 19 1.32 8.98 -5.53
CA PHE A 19 1.70 8.23 -4.35
C PHE A 19 3.14 8.55 -3.93
N GLY A 20 3.44 8.25 -2.67
CA GLY A 20 4.76 8.38 -2.09
C GLY A 20 5.21 7.09 -1.42
N HIS A 21 6.44 7.12 -0.93
CA HIS A 21 7.04 6.05 -0.14
C HIS A 21 7.38 6.58 1.23
N TRP A 22 7.10 5.77 2.26
CA TRP A 22 7.51 6.10 3.61
C TRP A 22 9.05 6.08 3.69
N PRO A 23 9.70 7.14 4.18
CA PRO A 23 11.16 7.20 4.26
C PRO A 23 11.64 6.35 5.42
N TRP A 24 11.83 5.05 5.19
CA TRP A 24 12.49 4.15 6.13
C TRP A 24 14.00 4.14 5.93
N ASP A 25 14.76 3.97 7.01
CA ASP A 25 16.21 3.66 6.93
C ASP A 25 16.47 2.32 6.20
N ASP A 26 15.49 1.40 6.25
CA ASP A 26 15.51 0.09 5.59
C ASP A 26 14.56 0.01 4.38
N LEU A 27 14.33 1.14 3.70
CA LEU A 27 13.44 1.26 2.53
C LEU A 27 13.66 0.15 1.49
N PHE A 28 14.91 -0.22 1.23
CA PHE A 28 15.27 -1.22 0.22
C PHE A 28 14.85 -2.65 0.57
N LEU A 29 14.62 -2.95 1.85
CA LEU A 29 14.13 -4.25 2.31
C LEU A 29 12.60 -4.28 2.28
N LYS A 30 11.97 -3.22 2.81
CA LYS A 30 10.53 -3.20 3.08
C LYS A 30 9.69 -2.65 1.94
N ASN A 31 10.23 -1.88 1.01
CA ASN A 31 9.44 -1.29 -0.07
C ASN A 31 10.07 -1.57 -1.44
N TRP A 32 9.73 -2.72 -2.01
CA TRP A 32 10.26 -3.17 -3.29
C TRP A 32 9.84 -2.28 -4.45
N LEU A 33 8.72 -1.58 -4.35
CA LEU A 33 8.34 -0.56 -5.33
C LEU A 33 9.29 0.63 -5.26
N ALA A 34 9.54 1.17 -4.06
CA ALA A 34 10.49 2.26 -3.86
C ALA A 34 11.92 1.89 -4.29
N ALA A 35 12.29 0.62 -4.09
CA ALA A 35 13.59 0.06 -4.47
C ALA A 35 13.69 -0.28 -5.97
N GLY A 36 12.63 -0.09 -6.77
CA GLY A 36 12.61 -0.43 -8.19
C GLY A 36 12.67 -1.94 -8.50
N ARG A 37 12.45 -2.80 -7.50
CA ARG A 37 12.44 -4.27 -7.67
C ARG A 37 11.15 -4.78 -8.29
N ILE A 38 10.07 -4.02 -8.12
CA ILE A 38 8.78 -4.23 -8.77
C ILE A 38 8.26 -2.91 -9.34
N SER A 39 7.35 -3.02 -10.30
CA SER A 39 6.68 -1.89 -10.97
C SER A 39 5.33 -1.56 -10.34
N GLU A 40 4.81 -0.35 -10.58
CA GLU A 40 3.43 0.02 -10.19
C GLU A 40 2.41 -0.96 -10.79
N SER A 41 2.63 -1.38 -12.04
CA SER A 41 1.78 -2.36 -12.72
C SER A 41 1.74 -3.72 -12.00
N GLN A 42 2.83 -4.15 -11.36
CA GLN A 42 2.82 -5.35 -10.53
C GLN A 42 1.99 -5.13 -9.25
N VAL A 43 2.15 -3.99 -8.59
CA VAL A 43 1.38 -3.67 -7.38
C VAL A 43 -0.12 -3.56 -7.70
N ILE A 44 -0.49 -2.95 -8.82
CA ILE A 44 -1.87 -2.92 -9.34
C ILE A 44 -2.41 -4.34 -9.49
N ARG A 45 -1.66 -5.26 -10.11
CA ARG A 45 -2.11 -6.66 -10.25
C ARG A 45 -2.31 -7.35 -8.91
N LEU A 46 -1.42 -7.13 -7.94
CA LEU A 46 -1.55 -7.66 -6.59
C LEU A 46 -2.83 -7.15 -5.91
N LEU A 47 -3.05 -5.83 -5.89
CA LEU A 47 -4.25 -5.24 -5.33
C LEU A 47 -5.53 -5.68 -6.05
N LEU A 48 -5.46 -5.94 -7.36
CA LEU A 48 -6.61 -6.43 -8.12
C LEU A 48 -7.03 -7.86 -7.74
N ARG A 49 -6.13 -8.66 -7.17
CA ARG A 49 -6.41 -10.02 -6.70
C ARG A 49 -7.05 -10.06 -5.31
N CYS A 50 -6.97 -8.98 -4.53
CA CYS A 50 -7.64 -8.91 -3.24
C CYS A 50 -9.16 -8.87 -3.41
N ASP A 51 -9.88 -9.72 -2.69
CA ASP A 51 -11.35 -9.75 -2.62
C ASP A 51 -11.90 -9.14 -1.31
N GLY A 52 -11.02 -8.84 -0.36
CA GLY A 52 -11.34 -8.27 0.96
C GLY A 52 -11.14 -9.25 2.11
N SER A 53 -11.01 -10.56 1.85
CA SER A 53 -10.65 -11.55 2.87
C SER A 53 -9.20 -11.41 3.36
N GLN A 54 -8.36 -10.81 2.52
CA GLN A 54 -6.94 -10.56 2.74
C GLN A 54 -6.66 -9.09 3.08
N TYR A 55 -7.59 -8.42 3.76
CA TYR A 55 -7.49 -7.02 4.11
C TYR A 55 -7.60 -6.83 5.62
N GLY A 56 -6.78 -5.93 6.15
CA GLY A 56 -6.80 -5.52 7.54
C GLY A 56 -6.64 -4.00 7.68
N ILE A 57 -7.01 -3.50 8.85
CA ILE A 57 -6.68 -2.15 9.29
C ILE A 57 -5.56 -2.31 10.33
N GLY A 58 -4.41 -1.72 10.05
CA GLY A 58 -3.27 -1.73 10.96
C GLY A 58 -3.61 -0.97 12.25
N THR A 59 -3.13 -1.48 13.39
CA THR A 59 -3.31 -0.85 14.71
C THR A 59 -2.39 0.34 14.94
N GLN A 60 -1.34 0.48 14.13
CA GLN A 60 -0.46 1.65 14.16
C GLN A 60 -1.12 2.82 13.44
N ILE A 61 -1.35 3.89 14.19
CA ILE A 61 -1.70 5.19 13.64
C ILE A 61 -0.45 5.73 12.91
N SER A 62 -0.60 6.16 11.65
CA SER A 62 0.49 6.86 10.95
C SER A 62 0.84 8.14 11.73
N PRO A 63 2.02 8.76 11.56
CA PRO A 63 2.36 10.01 12.26
C PRO A 63 1.36 11.16 12.03
N ALA A 64 0.50 11.05 11.02
CA ALA A 64 -0.55 12.02 10.70
C ALA A 64 -1.94 11.66 11.25
N GLY A 65 -2.09 10.59 12.05
CA GLY A 65 -3.43 10.16 12.49
C GLY A 65 -4.18 9.30 11.46
N ALA A 66 -3.60 9.08 10.28
CA ALA A 66 -4.28 8.41 9.17
C ALA A 66 -4.39 6.90 9.41
N GLN A 67 -5.50 6.33 8.92
CA GLN A 67 -5.75 4.91 8.96
C GLN A 67 -4.75 4.17 8.07
N VAL A 68 -4.14 3.12 8.63
CA VAL A 68 -3.22 2.26 7.89
C VAL A 68 -3.99 1.04 7.38
N HIS A 69 -3.80 0.76 6.11
CA HIS A 69 -4.43 -0.34 5.38
C HIS A 69 -3.38 -1.40 5.04
N GLU A 70 -3.73 -2.64 5.31
CA GLU A 70 -2.87 -3.79 5.10
C GLU A 70 -3.56 -4.76 4.15
N PHE A 71 -2.86 -5.18 3.09
CA PHE A 71 -3.34 -6.14 2.11
C PHE A 71 -2.35 -7.31 2.02
N PHE A 72 -2.91 -8.51 1.91
CA PHE A 72 -2.15 -9.76 1.87
C PHE A 72 -2.42 -10.56 0.57
N PRO A 73 -2.26 -9.98 -0.63
CA PRO A 73 -2.57 -10.68 -1.88
C PRO A 73 -1.65 -11.88 -2.11
N ARG A 74 -2.17 -12.88 -2.83
CA ARG A 74 -1.36 -14.00 -3.33
C ARG A 74 -1.14 -13.91 -4.83
N ASP A 75 0.10 -14.08 -5.27
CA ASP A 75 0.47 -14.27 -6.67
C ASP A 75 1.19 -15.62 -6.82
N GLY A 76 0.45 -16.64 -7.27
CA GLY A 76 0.90 -18.03 -7.19
C GLY A 76 0.99 -18.48 -5.74
N GLU A 77 2.13 -19.07 -5.37
CA GLU A 77 2.42 -19.54 -4.00
C GLU A 77 2.96 -18.42 -3.10
N VAL A 78 3.28 -17.25 -3.67
CA VAL A 78 3.84 -16.13 -2.93
C VAL A 78 2.72 -15.27 -2.37
N GLU A 79 2.65 -15.20 -1.04
CA GLU A 79 1.88 -14.17 -0.35
C GLU A 79 2.70 -12.89 -0.30
N TRP A 80 2.06 -11.76 -0.49
CA TRP A 80 2.66 -10.44 -0.44
C TRP A 80 2.09 -9.66 0.74
N TYR A 81 2.87 -8.73 1.27
CA TYR A 81 2.45 -7.75 2.25
C TYR A 81 2.53 -6.36 1.63
N ILE A 82 1.38 -5.68 1.60
CA ILE A 82 1.24 -4.29 1.15
C ILE A 82 0.66 -3.49 2.31
N LYS A 83 1.40 -2.50 2.79
CA LYS A 83 0.99 -1.57 3.84
C LYS A 83 1.04 -0.15 3.32
N ALA A 84 -0.05 0.58 3.45
CA ALA A 84 -0.12 1.99 3.09
C ALA A 84 -1.06 2.73 4.03
N TYR A 85 -0.81 4.02 4.26
CA TYR A 85 -1.88 4.88 4.75
C TYR A 85 -2.38 5.76 3.61
N LEU A 86 -3.64 6.16 3.73
CA LEU A 86 -4.35 6.98 2.78
C LEU A 86 -4.74 8.28 3.48
N ASP A 87 -4.58 9.41 2.82
CA ASP A 87 -5.16 10.64 3.35
C ASP A 87 -6.69 10.54 3.29
N GLU A 88 -7.37 10.88 4.38
CA GLU A 88 -8.83 10.96 4.39
C GLU A 88 -9.25 12.35 3.88
N GLU A 89 -10.37 12.45 3.15
CA GLU A 89 -10.75 13.65 2.39
C GLU A 89 -10.72 14.94 3.23
N GLY A 90 -10.08 15.99 2.69
CA GLY A 90 -10.03 17.34 3.30
C GLY A 90 -8.70 17.69 3.98
N GLY A 91 -7.72 16.79 3.98
CA GLY A 91 -6.36 17.06 4.46
C GLY A 91 -5.55 17.95 3.50
N PRO A 92 -4.54 18.69 4.00
CA PRO A 92 -3.64 19.50 3.17
C PRO A 92 -2.61 18.65 2.39
N ALA A 93 -2.78 17.33 2.29
CA ALA A 93 -1.75 16.45 1.77
C ALA A 93 -1.60 16.60 0.25
N VAL A 94 -0.36 16.77 -0.20
CA VAL A 94 0.02 16.80 -1.62
C VAL A 94 0.02 15.39 -2.23
N ILE A 95 0.10 14.35 -1.39
CA ILE A 95 0.16 12.93 -1.77
C ILE A 95 -0.97 12.18 -1.09
N GLU A 96 -1.78 11.47 -1.89
CA GLU A 96 -3.00 10.80 -1.40
C GLU A 96 -2.78 9.39 -0.83
N ALA A 97 -1.70 8.74 -1.22
CA ALA A 97 -1.33 7.42 -0.74
C ALA A 97 0.18 7.33 -0.45
N VAL A 98 0.54 6.77 0.69
CA VAL A 98 1.95 6.54 1.03
C VAL A 98 2.16 5.07 1.38
N PHE A 99 2.95 4.40 0.54
CA PHE A 99 3.32 3.01 0.74
C PHE A 99 4.41 2.91 1.80
N MET A 100 4.09 2.22 2.89
CA MET A 100 5.00 1.93 3.99
C MET A 100 5.79 0.66 3.71
N SER A 101 5.12 -0.39 3.23
CA SER A 101 5.75 -1.67 2.91
C SER A 101 5.13 -2.29 1.66
N ILE A 102 5.96 -2.84 0.79
CA ILE A 102 5.56 -3.70 -0.33
C ILE A 102 6.65 -4.75 -0.51
N HIS A 103 6.39 -6.00 -0.13
CA HIS A 103 7.33 -7.12 -0.29
C HIS A 103 6.61 -8.48 -0.18
N PRO A 104 7.23 -9.60 -0.58
CA PRO A 104 6.75 -10.94 -0.24
C PRO A 104 6.66 -11.13 1.28
N SER A 105 5.61 -11.81 1.77
CA SER A 105 5.47 -12.19 3.17
C SER A 105 6.66 -13.08 3.59
N GLY A 106 7.25 -12.82 4.75
CA GLY A 106 8.36 -13.62 5.31
C GLY A 106 9.78 -13.14 4.94
N VAL A 107 9.89 -11.96 4.32
CA VAL A 107 11.15 -11.23 4.09
C VAL A 107 11.46 -10.30 5.26
#